data_AF-A0A9D6AQ81-F1
#
_entry.id   AF-A0A9D6AQ81-F1
#
_cell.length_a   1.000
_cell.length_b   1.000
_cell.length_c   1.000
_cell.angle_alpha   90.00
_cell.angle_beta   90.00
_cell.angle_gamma   90.00
#
_symmetry.space_group_name_H-M   'P 1'
#
loop_
_entity.id
_entity.type
_entity.pdbx_description
1 polymer ?
#
loop_
_entity_poly.entity_id
_entity_poly.type
_entity_poly.pdbx_seq_one_letter_code
_entity_poly.pdbx_strand_id
1 'polypeptide(L)' 'MLVLKCADCRRKLWKYHKIGQGEVHRCHKDRIDRVWNMEERDGKVYCACGRAVGIDRGTYYTMDKKAFTYKGTKTNN' A
#
# COMPACT_ATOMS: atom_id res chain seq x y z
N MET A 1 6.73 11.00 1.82
CA MET A 1 5.96 9.96 2.54
C MET A 1 4.49 9.89 2.09
N LEU A 2 4.02 8.71 1.68
CA LEU A 2 2.67 8.46 1.18
C LEU A 2 1.84 7.70 2.22
N VAL A 3 0.56 8.03 2.35
CA VAL A 3 -0.41 7.24 3.12
C VAL A 3 -1.31 6.53 2.12
N LEU A 4 -1.24 5.20 2.12
CA LEU A 4 -2.13 4.37 1.32
C LEU A 4 -3.47 4.21 2.05
N LYS A 5 -4.55 4.30 1.29
CA LYS A 5 -5.92 4.16 1.74
C LYS A 5 -6.66 3.20 0.82
N CYS A 6 -7.63 2.47 1.35
CA CYS A 6 -8.50 1.66 0.52
C CYS A 6 -9.33 2.58 -0.41
N ALA A 7 -9.50 2.21 -1.68
CA ALA A 7 -10.35 2.99 -2.60
C ALA A 7 -11.84 2.89 -2.23
N ASP A 8 -12.24 1.76 -1.62
CA ASP A 8 -13.62 1.43 -1.28
C ASP A 8 -14.03 2.07 0.05
N CYS A 9 -13.40 1.68 1.16
CA CYS A 9 -13.74 2.17 2.50
C CYS A 9 -13.00 3.44 2.92
N ARG A 10 -12.03 3.93 2.13
CA ARG A 10 -11.19 5.12 2.41
C ARG A 10 -10.39 5.08 3.73
N ARG A 11 -10.35 3.92 4.42
CA ARG A 11 -9.54 3.70 5.62
C ARG A 11 -8.06 3.70 5.28
N LYS A 12 -7.24 4.13 6.25
CA LYS A 12 -5.78 4.11 6.14
C LYS A 12 -5.29 2.66 6.23
N LEU A 13 -4.53 2.24 5.24
CA LEU A 13 -3.92 0.92 5.14
C LEU A 13 -2.56 0.94 5.83
N TRP A 14 -1.60 1.64 5.24
CA TRP A 14 -0.26 1.82 5.78
C TRP A 14 0.40 3.09 5.23
N LYS A 15 1.49 3.47 5.87
CA LYS A 15 2.35 4.59 5.50
C LYS A 15 3.56 4.04 4.75
N TYR A 16 3.76 4.53 3.54
CA TYR A 16 4.82 4.08 2.64
C TYR A 16 5.78 5.22 2.33
N HIS A 17 7.07 4.96 2.54
CA HIS A 17 8.13 5.89 2.21
C HIS A 17 8.52 5.74 0.74
N LYS A 18 7.75 6.41 -0.14
CA LYS A 18 8.08 6.47 -1.57
C LYS A 18 9.25 7.43 -1.82
N ILE A 19 10.35 6.86 -2.28
CA ILE A 19 11.55 7.54 -2.77
C ILE A 19 11.53 7.51 -4.30
N GLY A 20 11.77 8.67 -4.94
CA GLY A 20 11.83 8.85 -6.39
C GLY A 20 10.48 9.09 -7.09
N GLN A 21 10.53 9.62 -8.32
CA GLN A 21 9.36 10.15 -9.06
C GLN A 21 8.43 9.08 -9.68
N GLY A 22 8.87 7.82 -9.77
CA GLY A 22 8.09 6.74 -10.37
C GLY A 22 6.79 6.37 -9.63
N GLU A 23 5.90 5.68 -10.33
CA GLU A 23 4.64 5.17 -9.77
C GLU A 23 4.85 4.08 -8.71
N VAL A 24 3.89 3.93 -7.79
CA VAL A 24 3.90 2.85 -6.78
C VAL A 24 3.30 1.59 -7.41
N HIS A 25 4.09 0.88 -8.23
CA HIS A 25 3.73 -0.46 -8.70
C HIS A 25 4.11 -1.54 -7.68
N ARG A 26 5.29 -1.42 -7.10
CA ARG A 26 5.84 -2.35 -6.11
C ARG A 26 6.04 -1.60 -4.80
N CYS A 27 5.34 -2.04 -3.76
CA CYS A 27 5.48 -1.51 -2.40
C CYS A 27 6.46 -2.40 -1.64
N HIS A 28 7.70 -1.95 -1.49
CA HIS A 28 8.70 -2.72 -0.73
C HIS A 28 8.36 -2.71 0.75
N LYS A 29 8.36 -3.89 1.39
CA LYS A 29 8.03 -4.01 2.83
C LYS A 29 8.96 -3.18 3.71
N ASP A 30 10.24 -3.14 3.34
CA ASP A 30 11.31 -2.35 3.98
C ASP A 30 10.99 -0.85 4.08
N ARG A 31 10.17 -0.32 3.17
CA ARG A 31 9.79 1.11 3.14
C ARG A 31 8.43 1.38 3.76
N ILE A 32 7.82 0.40 4.40
CA ILE A 32 6.55 0.56 5.12
C ILE A 32 6.86 1.02 6.54
N ASP A 33 6.50 2.26 6.83
CA ASP A 33 6.75 2.90 8.13
C ASP A 33 5.74 2.44 9.19
N ARG A 34 4.47 2.24 8.79
CA ARG A 34 3.40 1.89 9.73
C ARG A 34 2.24 1.22 9.01
N VAL A 35 1.71 0.14 9.58
CA VAL A 35 0.49 -0.55 9.13
C VAL A 35 -0.65 -0.29 10.11
N TRP A 36 -1.87 -0.10 9.61
CA TRP A 36 -3.08 0.16 10.42
C TRP A 36 -4.17 -0.89 10.22
N ASN A 37 -4.73 -1.00 9.01
CA ASN A 37 -5.94 -1.81 8.72
C ASN A 37 -5.74 -2.71 7.51
N MET A 38 -4.64 -3.47 7.55
CA MET A 38 -4.22 -4.41 6.53
C MET A 38 -4.28 -5.81 7.12
N GLU A 39 -4.84 -6.73 6.37
CA GLU A 39 -4.79 -8.17 6.65
C GLU A 39 -4.08 -8.87 5.49
N GLU A 40 -3.18 -9.78 5.81
CA GLU A 40 -2.56 -10.66 4.82
C GLU A 40 -3.23 -12.03 4.92
N ARG A 41 -3.85 -12.49 3.83
CA ARG A 41 -4.44 -13.83 3.72
C ARG A 41 -4.01 -14.48 2.42
N ASP A 42 -3.45 -15.68 2.51
CA ASP A 42 -3.12 -16.52 1.34
C ASP A 42 -2.23 -15.82 0.31
N GLY A 43 -1.23 -15.07 0.79
CA GLY A 43 -0.35 -14.28 -0.08
C GLY A 43 -1.04 -13.09 -0.77
N LYS A 44 -2.26 -12.72 -0.35
CA LYS A 44 -2.96 -11.51 -0.78
C LYS A 44 -3.14 -10.56 0.38
N VAL A 45 -3.10 -9.28 0.05
CA VAL A 45 -3.31 -8.20 1.00
C VAL A 45 -4.74 -7.73 0.88
N TYR A 46 -5.47 -7.81 1.98
CA TYR A 46 -6.83 -7.34 2.14
C TYR A 46 -6.87 -6.12 3.04
N CYS A 47 -7.82 -5.24 2.77
CA CYS A 47 -8.24 -4.25 3.72
C CYS A 47 -9.19 -4.90 4.73
N ALA A 48 -9.27 -4.37 5.94
CA ALA A 48 -10.27 -4.75 6.94
C ALA A 48 -11.75 -4.66 6.47
N CYS A 49 -12.01 -4.05 5.30
CA CYS A 49 -13.33 -4.05 4.66
C CYS A 49 -13.58 -5.26 3.73
N GLY A 50 -12.62 -6.18 3.59
CA GLY A 50 -12.68 -7.35 2.70
C GLY A 50 -12.20 -7.10 1.26
N ARG A 51 -11.78 -5.87 0.91
CA ARG A 51 -11.25 -5.56 -0.43
C ARG A 51 -9.82 -6.05 -0.59
N ALA A 52 -9.51 -6.79 -1.66
CA ALA A 52 -8.14 -7.12 -2.03
C ALA A 52 -7.41 -5.87 -2.56
N VAL A 53 -6.35 -5.45 -1.86
CA VAL A 53 -5.53 -4.26 -2.14
C VAL A 53 -4.32 -4.61 -2.99
N GLY A 54 -3.78 -5.81 -2.81
CA GLY A 54 -2.57 -6.25 -3.49
C GLY A 54 -2.26 -7.72 -3.25
N ILE A 55 -1.12 -8.15 -3.77
CA ILE A 55 -0.60 -9.51 -3.65
C ILE A 55 0.79 -9.43 -3.02
N ASP A 56 1.01 -10.21 -1.96
CA ASP A 56 2.33 -10.39 -1.39
C ASP A 56 3.21 -11.26 -2.29
N ARG A 57 4.38 -10.74 -2.64
CA ARG A 57 5.42 -11.48 -3.35
C ARG A 57 6.64 -11.76 -2.44
N GLY A 58 6.47 -11.65 -1.13
CA GLY A 58 7.52 -11.85 -0.14
C GLY A 58 8.35 -10.59 0.10
N THR A 59 9.07 -10.10 -0.90
CA THR A 59 9.94 -8.90 -0.74
C THR A 59 9.18 -7.58 -0.94
N TYR A 60 8.11 -7.61 -1.71
CA TYR A 60 7.27 -6.45 -2.00
C TYR A 60 5.82 -6.86 -2.19
N TYR A 61 4.92 -5.93 -1.91
CA TYR A 61 3.52 -6.04 -2.28
C TYR A 61 3.32 -5.52 -3.70
N THR A 62 2.76 -6.35 -4.56
CA THR A 62 2.24 -5.92 -5.85
C THR A 62 0.89 -5.27 -5.60
N MET A 63 0.81 -3.97 -5.85
CA MET A 63 -0.37 -3.18 -5.50
C MET A 63 -1.31 -3.05 -6.70
N ASP A 64 -2.61 -3.21 -6.49
CA ASP A 64 -3.61 -3.01 -7.55
C ASP A 64 -4.06 -1.54 -7.60
N LYS A 65 -3.67 -0.79 -8.63
CA LYS A 65 -3.92 0.66 -8.73
C LYS A 65 -5.41 1.06 -8.59
N LYS A 66 -6.36 0.14 -8.82
CA LYS A 66 -7.79 0.41 -8.68
C LYS A 66 -8.31 0.13 -7.27
N ALA A 67 -7.62 -0.69 -6.48
CA ALA A 67 -8.05 -1.09 -5.15
C ALA A 67 -7.59 -0.16 -4.02
N PHE A 68 -6.57 0.68 -4.27
CA PHE A 68 -6.07 1.64 -3.29
C PHE A 68 -5.95 3.05 -3.89
N THR A 69 -6.00 4.03 -2.99
CA THR A 69 -5.67 5.42 -3.27
C THR A 69 -4.51 5.82 -2.37
N TYR A 70 -3.71 6.79 -2.78
CA TYR A 70 -2.65 7.32 -1.93
C TYR A 70 -2.72 8.84 -1.90
N LYS A 71 -2.45 9.40 -0.72
CA LYS A 71 -2.24 10.84 -0.55
C LYS A 71 -0.94 11.05 0.21
N GLY A 72 -0.16 12.04 -0.22
CA GLY A 72 1.04 12.46 0.46
C GLY A 72 2.07 13.04 -0.48
N THR A 73 3.14 13.55 0.11
CA THR A 73 4.26 14.16 -0.57
C THR A 73 5.22 13.07 -1.02
N LYS A 74 5.62 13.04 -2.30
CA LYS A 74 6.73 12.19 -2.74
C LYS A 74 8.03 12.85 -2.26
N THR A 75 8.91 12.09 -1.62
CA THR A 75 10.22 12.62 -1.27
C THR A 75 11.04 12.59 -2.56
N ASN A 76 11.27 13.75 -3.16
CA ASN A 76 12.14 13.91 -4.32
C ASN A 76 13.55 14.16 -3.78
N ASN A 77 14.48 13.26 -4.08
CA ASN A 77 15.89 13.45 -3.81
C ASN A 77 16.60 13.67 -5.13
#